data_AF-A0A2D0N8K8-F1
#
_entry.id   AF-A0A2D0N8K8-F1
#
_cell.length_a   1.000
_cell.length_b   1.000
_cell.length_c   1.000
_cell.angle_alpha   90.00
_cell.angle_beta   90.00
_cell.angle_gamma   90.00
#
_symmetry.space_group_name_H-M   'P 1'
#
loop_
_entity.id
_entity.type
_entity.pdbx_description
1 polymer ?
#
loop_
_entity_poly.entity_id
_entity_poly.type
_entity_poly.pdbx_seq_one_letter_code
_entity_poly.pdbx_strand_id
1 'polypeptide(L)'
;MKKLNLVNKAILLLLIVCLFGSCAKSILYWNQAIKSFEQGAEMEIKSQFADRLGVQGDLPLDALPNLDALVPATTAEVPVGTSPEEYYRMADEKITMALANPAPLVKEEKMGNALTIKALTAWKTGQLDLARTNAGAALEALAGVGQESPRDAALAEAIPGLVALDIAYDSTKATIAQLKERSDTAPDAERSANEAFMQKSSDLYRKFVSDTESEQSIAAGRAFIEGAIDSSGEHEDVKMYLVLSELTGLKNRFDFWAQLNNFAKRSRLKSGDEDLKNWLDEEEEDYINEKDAALARLKTLLGGDERHAVYRFWDGIL
;
A
#
# COMPACT_ATOMS: atom_id res chain seq x y z
N MET A 1 59.11 20.16 11.10
CA MET A 1 57.80 19.55 11.42
C MET A 1 57.47 19.84 12.88
N LYS A 2 56.51 20.72 13.17
CA LYS A 2 56.13 21.07 14.56
C LYS A 2 55.46 19.85 15.20
N LYS A 3 56.01 19.33 16.30
CA LYS A 3 55.41 18.24 17.07
C LYS A 3 54.05 18.70 17.60
N LEU A 4 52.96 18.07 17.16
CA LEU A 4 51.65 18.28 17.78
C LEU A 4 51.75 17.89 19.27
N ASN A 5 51.43 18.83 20.16
CA ASN A 5 51.35 18.59 21.60
C ASN A 5 50.31 17.50 21.91
N LEU A 6 50.56 16.73 22.97
CA LEU A 6 49.73 15.59 23.40
C LEU A 6 48.22 15.96 23.51
N VAL A 7 47.94 17.18 23.95
CA VAL A 7 46.59 17.76 24.05
C VAL A 7 45.91 17.88 22.68
N ASN A 8 46.64 18.32 21.65
CA ASN A 8 46.09 18.44 20.30
C ASN A 8 45.83 17.07 19.67
N LYS A 9 46.61 16.03 20.03
CA LYS A 9 46.35 14.66 19.61
C LYS A 9 45.11 14.07 20.30
N ALA A 10 44.92 14.35 21.59
CA ALA A 10 43.73 13.92 22.33
C ALA A 10 42.46 14.58 21.80
N ILE A 11 42.49 15.89 21.51
CA ILE A 11 41.36 16.61 20.91
C ILE A 11 41.04 16.08 19.51
N LEU A 12 42.06 15.82 18.69
CA LEU A 12 41.87 15.25 17.36
C LEU A 12 41.27 13.84 17.43
N LEU A 13 41.74 13.00 18.36
CA LEU A 13 41.19 11.66 18.59
C LEU A 13 39.74 11.72 19.09
N LEU A 14 39.41 12.67 19.97
CA LEU A 14 38.06 12.87 20.48
C LEU A 14 37.10 13.36 19.38
N LEU A 15 37.56 14.28 18.52
CA LEU A 15 36.81 14.73 17.35
C LEU A 15 36.57 13.58 16.36
N ILE A 16 37.60 12.76 16.11
CA ILE A 16 37.49 11.56 15.28
C ILE A 16 36.46 10.59 15.86
N VAL A 17 36.54 10.24 17.16
CA VAL A 17 35.57 9.32 17.80
C VAL A 17 34.14 9.88 17.77
N CYS A 18 33.96 11.18 17.98
CA CYS A 18 32.65 11.82 17.88
C CYS A 18 32.10 11.83 16.44
N LEU A 19 32.95 12.03 15.43
CA LEU A 19 32.56 12.03 14.02
C LEU A 19 32.23 10.62 13.51
N PHE A 20 33.03 9.61 13.85
CA PHE A 20 32.78 8.22 13.43
C PHE A 20 31.63 7.57 14.20
N GLY A 21 31.43 7.90 15.48
CA GLY A 21 30.33 7.38 16.29
C GLY A 21 28.95 7.86 15.82
N SER A 22 28.88 9.04 15.20
CA SER A 22 27.63 9.59 14.65
C SER A 22 27.19 8.92 13.35
N CYS A 23 28.15 8.57 12.48
CA CYS A 23 27.87 7.87 11.22
C CYS A 23 27.32 6.45 11.42
N ALA A 24 27.92 5.70 12.35
CA ALA A 24 27.48 4.33 12.64
C ALA A 24 26.05 4.27 13.21
N LYS A 25 25.61 5.30 13.95
CA LYS A 25 24.28 5.34 14.57
C LYS A 25 23.15 5.54 13.57
N SER A 26 23.32 6.43 12.59
CA SER A 26 22.27 6.68 11.58
C SER A 26 22.00 5.42 10.74
N ILE A 27 23.05 4.75 10.27
CA ILE A 27 22.93 3.49 9.53
C ILE A 27 22.34 2.38 10.40
N LEU A 28 22.73 2.29 11.67
CA LEU A 28 22.13 1.34 12.60
C LEU A 28 20.62 1.58 12.78
N TYR A 29 20.19 2.82 12.95
CA TYR A 29 18.77 3.14 13.09
C TYR A 29 17.99 2.88 11.81
N TRP A 30 18.56 3.16 10.64
CA TRP A 30 17.97 2.79 9.35
C TRP A 30 17.77 1.26 9.25
N ASN A 31 18.80 0.49 9.59
CA ASN A 31 18.74 -0.98 9.64
C ASN A 31 17.70 -1.51 10.65
N GLN A 32 17.52 -0.84 11.80
CA GLN A 32 16.48 -1.20 12.77
C GLN A 32 15.07 -0.84 12.27
N ALA A 33 14.94 0.25 11.53
CA ALA A 33 13.67 0.67 10.96
C ALA A 33 13.16 -0.36 9.94
N ILE A 34 14.05 -0.79 9.03
CA ILE A 34 13.79 -1.85 8.05
C ILE A 34 13.26 -3.10 8.75
N LYS A 35 14.01 -3.62 9.72
CA LYS A 35 13.63 -4.85 10.41
C LYS A 35 12.30 -4.74 11.14
N SER A 36 12.05 -3.59 11.78
CA SER A 36 10.79 -3.34 12.47
C SER A 36 9.63 -3.33 11.48
N PHE A 37 9.82 -2.72 10.30
CA PHE A 37 8.81 -2.70 9.24
C PHE A 37 8.51 -4.10 8.70
N GLU A 38 9.55 -4.89 8.40
CA GLU A 38 9.42 -6.28 7.95
C GLU A 38 8.60 -7.12 8.95
N GLN A 39 8.92 -7.03 10.24
CA GLN A 39 8.18 -7.75 11.30
C GLN A 39 6.71 -7.33 11.38
N GLY A 40 6.41 -6.04 11.21
CA GLY A 40 5.04 -5.54 11.13
C GLY A 40 4.28 -6.10 9.93
N ALA A 41 4.90 -6.03 8.73
CA ALA A 41 4.33 -6.56 7.50
C ALA A 41 4.10 -8.07 7.57
N GLU A 42 5.03 -8.83 8.16
CA GLU A 42 4.92 -10.28 8.30
C GLU A 42 3.74 -10.66 9.20
N MET A 43 3.63 -9.97 10.33
CA MET A 43 2.54 -10.18 11.27
C MET A 43 1.19 -9.80 10.65
N GLU A 44 1.12 -8.70 9.92
CA GLU A 44 -0.11 -8.25 9.24
C GLU A 44 -0.55 -9.23 8.16
N ILE A 45 0.35 -9.65 7.27
CA ILE A 45 0.01 -10.59 6.20
C ILE A 45 -0.46 -11.91 6.82
N LYS A 46 0.24 -12.41 7.85
CA LYS A 46 -0.17 -13.64 8.55
C LYS A 46 -1.55 -13.52 9.16
N SER A 47 -1.86 -12.42 9.86
CA SER A 47 -3.18 -12.23 10.48
C SER A 47 -4.29 -12.13 9.43
N GLN A 48 -4.09 -11.30 8.40
CA GLN A 48 -5.10 -11.09 7.37
C GLN A 48 -5.38 -12.34 6.54
N PHE A 49 -4.35 -13.12 6.18
CA PHE A 49 -4.55 -14.36 5.42
C PHE A 49 -5.10 -15.50 6.27
N ALA A 50 -4.67 -15.64 7.54
CA ALA A 50 -5.23 -16.63 8.46
C ALA A 50 -6.73 -16.41 8.68
N ASP A 51 -7.14 -15.17 8.91
CA ASP A 51 -8.54 -14.81 9.12
C ASP A 51 -9.39 -15.00 7.85
N ARG A 52 -8.85 -14.68 6.67
CA ARG A 52 -9.60 -14.69 5.40
C ARG A 52 -9.70 -16.06 4.71
N LEU A 53 -8.73 -16.95 4.91
CA LEU A 53 -8.77 -18.29 4.31
C LEU A 53 -9.45 -19.34 5.19
N GLY A 54 -9.83 -18.99 6.43
CA GLY A 54 -10.42 -19.94 7.38
C GLY A 54 -9.51 -21.14 7.69
N VAL A 55 -8.21 -21.01 7.42
CA VAL A 55 -7.23 -22.08 7.60
C VAL A 55 -6.74 -22.02 9.05
N GLN A 56 -7.28 -22.91 9.90
CA GLN A 56 -6.58 -23.32 11.12
C GLN A 56 -5.41 -24.24 10.73
N GLY A 57 -4.27 -23.66 10.35
CA GLY A 57 -3.07 -24.43 9.99
C GLY A 57 -2.07 -23.62 9.15
N ASP A 58 -0.84 -24.14 9.08
CA ASP A 58 0.27 -23.51 8.35
C ASP A 58 -0.06 -23.40 6.86
N LEU A 59 -0.35 -22.18 6.41
CA LEU A 59 -0.10 -21.80 5.03
C LEU A 59 1.38 -22.06 4.73
N PRO A 60 1.71 -22.66 3.59
CA PRO A 60 3.09 -22.67 3.16
C PRO A 60 3.43 -21.20 2.84
N LEU A 61 4.18 -20.56 3.74
CA LEU A 61 4.55 -19.14 3.74
C LEU A 61 5.34 -18.74 2.48
N ASP A 62 5.86 -19.73 1.75
CA ASP A 62 6.47 -19.61 0.43
C ASP A 62 5.48 -19.20 -0.68
N ALA A 63 4.17 -19.30 -0.43
CA ALA A 63 3.11 -18.87 -1.34
C ALA A 63 2.79 -17.36 -1.27
N LEU A 64 3.34 -16.64 -0.27
CA LEU A 64 3.14 -15.22 -0.05
C LEU A 64 4.38 -14.44 -0.51
N PRO A 65 4.28 -13.12 -0.80
CA PRO A 65 5.45 -12.31 -1.09
C PRO A 65 6.50 -12.50 0.02
N ASN A 66 7.73 -12.84 -0.36
CA ASN A 66 8.81 -12.91 0.61
C ASN A 66 9.12 -11.50 1.10
N LEU A 67 8.66 -11.16 2.30
CA LEU A 67 8.84 -9.84 2.89
C LEU A 67 10.32 -9.50 3.14
N ASP A 68 11.18 -10.51 3.35
CA ASP A 68 12.64 -10.34 3.46
C ASP A 68 13.26 -9.87 2.12
N ALA A 69 12.52 -9.96 1.00
CA ALA A 69 12.93 -9.42 -0.29
C ALA A 69 12.43 -7.97 -0.50
N LEU A 70 11.27 -7.62 0.09
CA LEU A 70 10.67 -6.28 -0.05
C LEU A 70 11.54 -5.18 0.57
N VAL A 71 12.42 -5.52 1.51
CA VAL A 71 13.31 -4.58 2.22
C VAL A 71 14.70 -5.22 2.36
N PRO A 72 15.84 -4.49 2.42
CA PRO A 72 17.16 -5.12 2.41
C PRO A 72 17.43 -5.87 3.73
N ALA A 73 17.92 -7.11 3.63
CA ALA A 73 18.27 -7.93 4.79
C ALA A 73 19.19 -7.20 5.79
N THR A 74 18.86 -7.28 7.08
CA THR A 74 19.53 -6.57 8.17
C THR A 74 19.76 -7.47 9.40
N THR A 75 20.93 -7.34 10.04
CA THR A 75 21.28 -8.10 11.25
C THR A 75 20.95 -7.36 12.56
N ALA A 76 20.27 -6.23 12.50
CA ALA A 76 20.01 -5.41 13.69
C ALA A 76 19.04 -6.11 14.65
N GLU A 77 19.23 -5.96 15.97
CA GLU A 77 18.24 -6.38 16.96
C GLU A 77 17.16 -5.31 17.14
N VAL A 78 15.90 -5.74 17.23
CA VAL A 78 14.71 -4.89 17.41
C VAL A 78 13.92 -5.46 18.59
N PRO A 79 13.40 -4.61 19.52
CA PRO A 79 12.52 -5.06 20.59
C PRO A 79 11.29 -5.82 20.09
N VAL A 80 10.74 -6.72 20.91
CA VAL A 80 9.53 -7.46 20.54
C VAL A 80 8.33 -6.52 20.56
N GLY A 81 7.67 -6.37 19.42
CA GLY A 81 6.34 -5.75 19.29
C GLY A 81 5.24 -6.81 19.42
N THR A 82 4.05 -6.40 19.83
CA THR A 82 2.91 -7.30 20.06
C THR A 82 1.82 -7.21 19.00
N SER A 83 1.92 -6.23 18.10
CA SER A 83 0.99 -5.99 16.99
C SER A 83 1.71 -5.37 15.78
N PRO A 84 1.16 -5.49 14.55
CA PRO A 84 1.70 -4.81 13.37
C PRO A 84 1.87 -3.30 13.57
N GLU A 85 0.89 -2.64 14.19
CA GLU A 85 0.88 -1.20 14.43
C GLU A 85 2.04 -0.76 15.34
N GLU A 86 2.34 -1.54 16.37
CA GLU A 86 3.49 -1.28 17.23
C GLU A 86 4.81 -1.39 16.47
N TYR A 87 4.95 -2.39 15.60
CA TYR A 87 6.12 -2.56 14.76
C TYR A 87 6.29 -1.41 13.76
N TYR A 88 5.21 -0.95 13.12
CA TYR A 88 5.27 0.22 12.24
C TYR A 88 5.62 1.51 12.98
N ARG A 89 5.12 1.70 14.20
CA ARG A 89 5.49 2.83 15.05
C ARG A 89 6.97 2.78 15.46
N MET A 90 7.49 1.59 15.77
CA MET A 90 8.91 1.40 16.07
C MET A 90 9.77 1.69 14.83
N ALA A 91 9.36 1.21 13.66
CA ALA A 91 10.01 1.52 12.41
C ALA A 91 10.06 3.04 12.15
N ASP A 92 8.93 3.72 12.38
CA ASP A 92 8.81 5.17 12.22
C ASP A 92 9.74 5.95 13.17
N GLU A 93 9.83 5.52 14.43
CA GLU A 93 10.74 6.10 15.41
C GLU A 93 12.20 5.97 14.94
N LYS A 94 12.61 4.75 14.55
CA LYS A 94 13.99 4.48 14.14
C LYS A 94 14.37 5.19 12.86
N ILE A 95 13.50 5.22 11.85
CA ILE A 95 13.81 5.93 10.62
C ILE A 95 13.88 7.45 10.85
N THR A 96 13.05 8.00 11.75
CA THR A 96 13.14 9.41 12.16
C THR A 96 14.48 9.70 12.84
N MET A 97 14.97 8.81 13.70
CA MET A 97 16.30 8.94 14.31
C MET A 97 17.43 8.85 13.28
N ALA A 98 17.29 7.99 12.26
CA ALA A 98 18.27 7.90 11.17
C ALA A 98 18.32 9.20 10.35
N LEU A 99 17.16 9.71 9.96
CA LEU A 99 17.00 10.93 9.15
C LEU A 99 17.38 12.22 9.90
N ALA A 100 17.37 12.23 11.24
CA ALA A 100 17.84 13.36 12.05
C ALA A 100 19.33 13.68 11.84
N ASN A 101 20.13 12.69 11.39
CA ASN A 101 21.49 12.91 10.92
C ASN A 101 21.65 12.30 9.52
N PRO A 102 21.36 13.07 8.44
CA PRO A 102 21.26 12.53 7.08
C PRO A 102 22.62 12.28 6.40
N ALA A 103 23.69 12.93 6.85
CA ALA A 103 25.01 12.86 6.19
C ALA A 103 25.53 11.42 5.95
N PRO A 104 25.37 10.47 6.89
CA PRO A 104 25.75 9.08 6.67
C PRO A 104 24.89 8.39 5.60
N LEU A 105 23.58 8.66 5.57
CA LEU A 105 22.66 8.10 4.58
C LEU A 105 22.95 8.63 3.17
N VAL A 106 23.31 9.90 3.04
CA VAL A 106 23.75 10.48 1.75
C VAL A 106 25.07 9.84 1.30
N LYS A 107 26.03 9.72 2.22
CA LYS A 107 27.35 9.17 1.90
C LYS A 107 27.28 7.71 1.44
N GLU A 108 26.41 6.92 2.05
CA GLU A 108 26.21 5.50 1.71
C GLU A 108 25.09 5.30 0.67
N GLU A 109 24.62 6.38 0.03
CA GLU A 109 23.61 6.34 -1.03
C GLU A 109 22.28 5.68 -0.59
N LYS A 110 21.96 5.75 0.70
CA LYS A 110 20.74 5.20 1.34
C LYS A 110 19.65 6.22 1.62
N MET A 111 19.85 7.48 1.27
CA MET A 111 18.87 8.54 1.55
C MET A 111 17.50 8.24 0.92
N GLY A 112 17.48 7.84 -0.36
CA GLY A 112 16.25 7.47 -1.05
C GLY A 112 15.52 6.31 -0.37
N ASN A 113 16.22 5.22 -0.07
CA ASN A 113 15.64 4.05 0.60
C ASN A 113 15.11 4.41 2.00
N ALA A 114 15.83 5.26 2.74
CA ALA A 114 15.39 5.72 4.05
C ALA A 114 14.09 6.54 3.99
N LEU A 115 13.95 7.40 2.97
CA LEU A 115 12.74 8.16 2.73
C LEU A 115 11.59 7.25 2.26
N THR A 116 11.86 6.21 1.45
CA THR A 116 10.85 5.19 1.10
C THR A 116 10.32 4.49 2.35
N ILE A 117 11.19 4.06 3.27
CA ILE A 117 10.76 3.45 4.55
C ILE A 117 9.95 4.45 5.38
N LYS A 118 10.37 5.71 5.46
CA LYS A 118 9.60 6.75 6.18
C LYS A 118 8.21 6.96 5.57
N ALA A 119 8.11 6.89 4.25
CA ALA A 119 6.84 7.01 3.54
C ALA A 119 5.93 5.81 3.81
N LEU A 120 6.47 4.60 3.76
CA LEU A 120 5.74 3.36 4.07
C LEU A 120 5.28 3.34 5.54
N THR A 121 6.13 3.71 6.50
CA THR A 121 5.72 3.77 7.92
C THR A 121 4.68 4.84 8.18
N ALA A 122 4.78 6.00 7.53
CA ALA A 122 3.76 7.04 7.60
C ALA A 122 2.42 6.53 7.05
N TRP A 123 2.42 5.80 5.93
CA TRP A 123 1.22 5.19 5.38
C TRP A 123 0.59 4.18 6.34
N LYS A 124 1.38 3.19 6.82
CA LYS A 124 0.89 2.15 7.74
C LYS A 124 0.43 2.69 9.10
N THR A 125 0.82 3.91 9.48
CA THR A 125 0.39 4.58 10.71
C THR A 125 -0.72 5.62 10.48
N GLY A 126 -1.31 5.67 9.28
CA GLY A 126 -2.43 6.56 8.94
C GLY A 126 -2.03 8.03 8.71
N GLN A 127 -0.74 8.33 8.64
CA GLN A 127 -0.21 9.68 8.38
C GLN A 127 -0.11 9.92 6.86
N LEU A 128 -1.26 9.90 6.17
CA LEU A 128 -1.35 9.81 4.71
C LEU A 128 -0.65 10.95 3.95
N ASP A 129 -0.76 12.20 4.43
CA ASP A 129 -0.09 13.35 3.80
C ASP A 129 1.44 13.27 3.95
N LEU A 130 1.91 12.77 5.09
CA LEU A 130 3.34 12.54 5.30
C LEU A 130 3.84 11.37 4.46
N ALA A 131 3.02 10.34 4.22
CA ALA A 131 3.37 9.25 3.33
C ALA A 131 3.65 9.77 1.91
N ARG A 132 2.73 10.56 1.35
CA ARG A 132 2.90 11.17 0.02
C ARG A 132 4.10 12.10 -0.05
N THR A 133 4.27 12.97 0.96
CA THR A 133 5.39 13.91 1.03
C THR A 133 6.73 13.18 1.03
N ASN A 134 6.88 12.15 1.87
CA ASN A 134 8.13 11.39 1.95
C ASN A 134 8.35 10.52 0.70
N ALA A 135 7.29 10.02 0.07
CA ALA A 135 7.40 9.28 -1.19
C ALA A 135 7.96 10.16 -2.32
N GLY A 136 7.45 11.39 -2.48
CA GLY A 136 7.99 12.34 -3.44
C GLY A 136 9.47 12.67 -3.18
N ALA A 137 9.81 12.94 -1.92
CA ALA A 137 11.21 13.16 -1.52
C ALA A 137 12.11 11.94 -1.77
N ALA A 138 11.59 10.73 -1.60
CA ALA A 138 12.31 9.49 -1.87
C ALA A 138 12.63 9.37 -3.37
N LEU A 139 11.65 9.61 -4.24
CA LEU A 139 11.82 9.58 -5.69
C LEU A 139 12.85 10.60 -6.17
N GLU A 140 12.81 11.83 -5.64
CA GLU A 140 13.81 12.87 -5.94
C GLU A 140 15.22 12.41 -5.52
N ALA A 141 15.37 11.83 -4.33
CA ALA A 141 16.64 11.34 -3.84
C ALA A 141 17.17 10.15 -4.64
N LEU A 142 16.29 9.25 -5.10
CA LEU A 142 16.66 8.07 -5.89
C LEU A 142 17.05 8.43 -7.33
N ALA A 143 16.43 9.45 -7.93
CA ALA A 143 16.76 9.92 -9.28
C ALA A 143 18.22 10.40 -9.40
N GLY A 144 18.81 10.93 -8.31
CA GLY A 144 20.17 11.45 -8.28
C GLY A 144 21.28 10.40 -8.12
N VAL A 145 20.94 9.16 -7.76
CA VAL A 145 21.91 8.14 -7.33
C VAL A 145 22.22 7.11 -8.44
N GLY A 146 21.46 7.10 -9.53
CA GLY A 146 21.69 6.21 -10.68
C GLY A 146 21.27 4.77 -10.40
N GLN A 147 20.05 4.38 -10.79
CA GLN A 147 19.51 3.01 -10.90
C GLN A 147 19.80 1.95 -9.79
N GLU A 148 20.39 2.28 -8.64
CA GLU A 148 20.76 1.26 -7.63
C GLU A 148 19.61 0.78 -6.73
N SER A 149 18.37 1.31 -6.87
CA SER A 149 17.22 0.71 -6.18
C SER A 149 15.89 0.85 -6.95
N PRO A 150 15.69 0.09 -8.04
CA PRO A 150 14.40 0.04 -8.75
C PRO A 150 13.27 -0.46 -7.83
N ARG A 151 13.60 -1.31 -6.85
CA ARG A 151 12.66 -1.77 -5.82
C ARG A 151 12.07 -0.62 -4.99
N ASP A 152 12.91 0.20 -4.38
CA ASP A 152 12.43 1.27 -3.48
C ASP A 152 11.84 2.46 -4.25
N ALA A 153 12.26 2.65 -5.51
CA ALA A 153 11.62 3.59 -6.42
C ALA A 153 10.18 3.16 -6.74
N ALA A 154 9.97 1.90 -7.14
CA ALA A 154 8.64 1.36 -7.38
C ALA A 154 7.75 1.44 -6.13
N LEU A 155 8.27 1.08 -4.96
CA LEU A 155 7.52 1.21 -3.71
C LEU A 155 7.15 2.67 -3.40
N ALA A 156 8.07 3.63 -3.60
CA ALA A 156 7.77 5.05 -3.41
C ALA A 156 6.75 5.57 -4.44
N GLU A 157 6.85 5.16 -5.70
CA GLU A 157 5.92 5.49 -6.78
C GLU A 157 4.50 4.95 -6.52
N ALA A 158 4.39 3.79 -5.87
CA ALA A 158 3.10 3.19 -5.53
C ALA A 158 2.38 3.87 -4.35
N ILE A 159 3.08 4.57 -3.46
CA ILE A 159 2.49 5.10 -2.22
C ILE A 159 1.27 6.00 -2.45
N PRO A 160 1.28 6.98 -3.38
CA PRO A 160 0.09 7.75 -3.70
C PRO A 160 -1.12 6.86 -4.02
N GLY A 161 -0.90 5.77 -4.76
CA GLY A 161 -1.95 4.80 -5.09
C GLY A 161 -2.44 4.01 -3.89
N LEU A 162 -1.54 3.47 -3.07
CA LEU A 162 -1.88 2.76 -1.83
C LEU A 162 -2.71 3.65 -0.87
N VAL A 163 -2.30 4.92 -0.74
CA VAL A 163 -3.05 5.91 0.04
C VAL A 163 -4.44 6.18 -0.55
N ALA A 164 -4.56 6.25 -1.88
CA ALA A 164 -5.86 6.42 -2.54
C ALA A 164 -6.81 5.24 -2.28
N LEU A 165 -6.30 4.01 -2.29
CA LEU A 165 -7.09 2.82 -1.98
C LEU A 165 -7.65 2.86 -0.55
N ASP A 166 -6.83 3.25 0.44
CA ASP A 166 -7.28 3.37 1.83
C ASP A 166 -8.33 4.48 2.00
N ILE A 167 -8.11 5.65 1.39
CA ILE A 167 -9.08 6.76 1.42
C ILE A 167 -10.40 6.33 0.79
N ALA A 168 -10.35 5.65 -0.35
CA ALA A 168 -11.55 5.16 -1.03
C ALA A 168 -12.29 4.14 -0.16
N TYR A 169 -11.60 3.17 0.43
CA TYR A 169 -12.20 2.19 1.34
C TYR A 169 -12.91 2.88 2.52
N ASP A 170 -12.21 3.79 3.21
CA ASP A 170 -12.78 4.49 4.36
C ASP A 170 -13.95 5.40 3.99
N SER A 171 -13.91 6.02 2.81
CA SER A 171 -14.95 6.91 2.32
C SER A 171 -16.20 6.17 1.84
N THR A 172 -16.08 4.90 1.46
CA THR A 172 -17.17 4.14 0.81
C THR A 172 -17.81 3.11 1.74
N LYS A 173 -17.10 2.56 2.72
CA LYS A 173 -17.58 1.47 3.60
C LYS A 173 -18.95 1.72 4.24
N ALA A 174 -19.21 2.95 4.69
CA ALA A 174 -20.49 3.31 5.32
C ALA A 174 -21.65 3.32 4.30
N THR A 175 -21.39 3.80 3.09
CA THR A 175 -22.39 3.83 2.01
C THR A 175 -22.68 2.42 1.50
N ILE A 176 -21.66 1.57 1.38
CA ILE A 176 -21.82 0.14 1.04
C ILE A 176 -22.74 -0.55 2.05
N ALA A 177 -22.51 -0.32 3.34
CA ALA A 177 -23.37 -0.85 4.40
C ALA A 177 -24.82 -0.34 4.30
N GLN A 178 -25.01 0.95 4.04
CA GLN A 178 -26.34 1.54 3.85
C GLN A 178 -27.06 1.00 2.62
N LEU A 179 -26.36 0.80 1.50
CA LEU A 179 -26.93 0.20 0.29
C LEU A 179 -27.41 -1.22 0.56
N LYS A 180 -26.61 -2.01 1.28
CA LYS A 180 -26.99 -3.36 1.69
C LYS A 180 -28.25 -3.36 2.57
N GLU A 181 -28.27 -2.54 3.62
CA GLU A 181 -29.41 -2.44 4.54
C GLU A 181 -30.69 -1.94 3.84
N ARG A 182 -30.57 -0.93 2.98
CA ARG A 182 -31.72 -0.32 2.31
C ARG A 182 -32.25 -1.15 1.15
N SER A 183 -31.45 -2.04 0.57
CA SER A 183 -31.89 -2.88 -0.55
C SER A 183 -33.11 -3.73 -0.23
N ASP A 184 -33.25 -4.18 1.03
CA ASP A 184 -34.37 -5.03 1.46
C ASP A 184 -35.68 -4.25 1.60
N THR A 185 -35.61 -2.96 1.95
CA THR A 185 -36.79 -2.09 2.15
C THR A 185 -37.07 -1.16 0.96
N ALA A 186 -36.17 -1.12 -0.02
CA ALA A 186 -36.27 -0.30 -1.22
C ALA A 186 -37.59 -0.47 -2.01
N PRO A 187 -38.18 -1.67 -2.17
CA PRO A 187 -39.43 -1.83 -2.93
C PRO A 187 -40.63 -1.08 -2.35
N ASP A 188 -40.65 -0.88 -1.03
CA ASP A 188 -41.76 -0.27 -0.28
C ASP A 188 -41.51 1.21 0.04
N ALA A 189 -40.30 1.70 -0.19
CA ALA A 189 -39.93 3.09 0.04
C ALA A 189 -40.49 4.03 -1.04
N GLU A 190 -40.64 5.31 -0.70
CA GLU A 190 -41.02 6.33 -1.67
C GLU A 190 -39.99 6.42 -2.79
N ARG A 191 -40.45 6.42 -4.05
CA ARG A 191 -39.57 6.44 -5.23
C ARG A 191 -38.60 7.62 -5.21
N SER A 192 -39.07 8.81 -4.85
CA SER A 192 -38.25 10.03 -4.75
C SER A 192 -37.10 9.87 -3.72
N ALA A 193 -37.35 9.16 -2.62
CA ALA A 193 -36.33 8.89 -1.60
C ALA A 193 -35.29 7.87 -2.11
N ASN A 194 -35.73 6.87 -2.86
CA ASN A 194 -34.81 5.92 -3.52
C ASN A 194 -33.96 6.63 -4.57
N GLU A 195 -34.54 7.51 -5.39
CA GLU A 195 -33.82 8.30 -6.41
C GLU A 195 -32.77 9.20 -5.76
N ALA A 196 -33.12 9.93 -4.70
CA ALA A 196 -32.19 10.78 -3.97
C ALA A 196 -31.03 9.98 -3.34
N PHE A 197 -31.33 8.81 -2.76
CA PHE A 197 -30.29 7.96 -2.18
C PHE A 197 -29.41 7.31 -3.26
N MET A 198 -29.98 6.90 -4.38
CA MET A 198 -29.25 6.38 -5.54
C MET A 198 -28.29 7.44 -6.07
N GLN A 199 -28.76 8.66 -6.33
CA GLN A 199 -27.94 9.76 -6.81
C GLN A 199 -26.75 10.03 -5.88
N LYS A 200 -27.00 10.18 -4.57
CA LYS A 200 -25.92 10.38 -3.59
C LYS A 200 -24.90 9.24 -3.60
N SER A 201 -25.37 8.00 -3.72
CA SER A 201 -24.50 6.81 -3.72
C SER A 201 -23.68 6.73 -5.00
N SER A 202 -24.29 7.02 -6.16
CA SER A 202 -23.59 7.09 -7.45
C SER A 202 -22.55 8.21 -7.48
N ASP A 203 -22.83 9.37 -6.89
CA ASP A 203 -21.86 10.47 -6.83
C ASP A 203 -20.63 10.10 -5.97
N LEU A 204 -20.85 9.38 -4.86
CA LEU A 204 -19.75 8.84 -4.06
C LEU A 204 -18.98 7.75 -4.80
N TYR A 205 -19.67 6.87 -5.51
CA TYR A 205 -19.04 5.85 -6.35
C TYR A 205 -18.15 6.51 -7.40
N ARG A 206 -18.66 7.49 -8.17
CA ARG A 206 -17.86 8.21 -9.16
C ARG A 206 -16.62 8.84 -8.53
N LYS A 207 -16.79 9.62 -7.46
CA LYS A 207 -15.69 10.34 -6.81
C LYS A 207 -14.56 9.44 -6.27
N PHE A 208 -14.91 8.32 -5.65
CA PHE A 208 -13.95 7.50 -4.90
C PHE A 208 -13.63 6.15 -5.57
N VAL A 209 -14.34 5.78 -6.63
CA VAL A 209 -14.14 4.52 -7.33
C VAL A 209 -13.69 4.75 -8.76
N SER A 210 -14.49 5.41 -9.60
CA SER A 210 -14.25 5.46 -11.05
C SER A 210 -13.60 6.75 -11.58
N ASP A 211 -13.50 7.82 -10.79
CA ASP A 211 -12.88 9.09 -11.22
C ASP A 211 -11.36 8.96 -11.38
N THR A 212 -10.86 8.92 -12.60
CA THR A 212 -9.43 8.80 -12.91
C THR A 212 -8.60 10.04 -12.58
N GLU A 213 -9.23 11.21 -12.39
CA GLU A 213 -8.54 12.48 -12.12
C GLU A 213 -8.39 12.76 -10.61
N SER A 214 -9.16 12.04 -9.79
CA SER A 214 -9.16 12.18 -8.34
C SER A 214 -8.07 11.33 -7.71
N GLU A 215 -7.04 11.94 -7.09
CA GLU A 215 -5.98 11.25 -6.32
C GLU A 215 -6.49 10.47 -5.08
N GLN A 216 -7.80 10.42 -4.88
CA GLN A 216 -8.49 9.73 -3.79
C GLN A 216 -9.34 8.55 -4.28
N SER A 217 -9.35 8.26 -5.59
CA SER A 217 -10.17 7.20 -6.16
C SER A 217 -9.40 5.89 -6.32
N ILE A 218 -10.15 4.79 -6.43
CA ILE A 218 -9.58 3.48 -6.78
C ILE A 218 -8.97 3.50 -8.18
N ALA A 219 -9.64 4.10 -9.17
CA ALA A 219 -9.15 4.15 -10.55
C ALA A 219 -7.80 4.87 -10.67
N ALA A 220 -7.68 6.07 -10.08
CA ALA A 220 -6.41 6.81 -10.07
C ALA A 220 -5.34 6.07 -9.25
N GLY A 221 -5.74 5.48 -8.11
CA GLY A 221 -4.83 4.72 -7.26
C GLY A 221 -4.24 3.50 -7.97
N ARG A 222 -5.06 2.79 -8.75
CA ARG A 222 -4.61 1.68 -9.59
C ARG A 222 -3.61 2.12 -10.64
N ALA A 223 -3.83 3.27 -11.30
CA ALA A 223 -2.87 3.78 -12.29
C ALA A 223 -1.46 4.02 -11.70
N PHE A 224 -1.36 4.56 -10.48
CA PHE A 224 -0.08 4.68 -9.77
C PHE A 224 0.55 3.31 -9.48
N ILE A 225 -0.24 2.34 -9.04
CA ILE A 225 0.23 1.00 -8.72
C ILE A 225 0.69 0.26 -9.99
N GLU A 226 -0.03 0.39 -11.10
CA GLU A 226 0.34 -0.20 -12.39
C GLU A 226 1.65 0.39 -12.91
N GLY A 227 1.83 1.72 -12.84
CA GLY A 227 3.09 2.37 -13.18
C GLY A 227 4.26 1.87 -12.33
N ALA A 228 4.06 1.71 -11.03
CA ALA A 228 5.05 1.16 -10.12
C ALA A 228 5.37 -0.34 -10.39
N ILE A 229 4.38 -1.14 -10.80
CA ILE A 229 4.61 -2.53 -11.23
C ILE A 229 5.54 -2.56 -12.44
N ASP A 230 5.31 -1.70 -13.42
CA ASP A 230 6.13 -1.62 -14.63
C ASP A 230 7.55 -1.11 -14.33
N SER A 231 7.71 -0.18 -13.38
CA SER A 231 9.02 0.39 -13.00
C SER A 231 9.84 -0.51 -12.07
N SER A 232 9.23 -1.52 -11.45
CA SER A 232 9.88 -2.43 -10.50
C SER A 232 10.94 -3.39 -11.08
N GLY A 233 11.12 -3.43 -12.41
CA GLY A 233 12.17 -4.25 -13.04
C GLY A 233 11.99 -5.75 -12.81
N GLU A 234 13.01 -6.44 -12.29
CA GLU A 234 12.99 -7.89 -12.02
C GLU A 234 12.52 -8.24 -10.59
N HIS A 235 12.03 -7.28 -9.80
CA HIS A 235 11.60 -7.49 -8.42
C HIS A 235 10.19 -8.09 -8.33
N GLU A 236 10.08 -9.40 -8.56
CA GLU A 236 8.80 -10.14 -8.54
C GLU A 236 8.04 -10.04 -7.22
N ASP A 237 8.75 -9.90 -6.10
CA ASP A 237 8.19 -9.70 -4.76
C ASP A 237 7.43 -8.38 -4.64
N VAL A 238 8.02 -7.28 -5.13
CA VAL A 238 7.35 -5.97 -5.18
C VAL A 238 6.17 -6.03 -6.13
N LYS A 239 6.33 -6.62 -7.32
CA LYS A 239 5.21 -6.80 -8.26
C LYS A 239 4.06 -7.56 -7.61
N MET A 240 4.36 -8.65 -6.91
CA MET A 240 3.36 -9.45 -6.20
C MET A 240 2.64 -8.60 -5.16
N TYR A 241 3.38 -7.89 -4.31
CA TYR A 241 2.80 -7.01 -3.29
C TYR A 241 1.87 -5.95 -3.90
N LEU A 242 2.30 -5.30 -4.97
CA LEU A 242 1.54 -4.26 -5.67
C LEU A 242 0.28 -4.82 -6.35
N VAL A 243 0.38 -5.97 -7.02
CA VAL A 243 -0.79 -6.65 -7.62
C VAL A 243 -1.81 -7.06 -6.55
N LEU A 244 -1.37 -7.57 -5.40
CA LEU A 244 -2.27 -7.91 -4.30
C LEU A 244 -2.96 -6.68 -3.70
N SER A 245 -2.25 -5.54 -3.65
CA SER A 245 -2.81 -4.26 -3.22
C SER A 245 -3.86 -3.76 -4.23
N GLU A 246 -3.57 -3.87 -5.51
CA GLU A 246 -4.49 -3.55 -6.61
C GLU A 246 -5.80 -4.37 -6.52
N LEU A 247 -5.68 -5.69 -6.33
CA LEU A 247 -6.82 -6.61 -6.17
C LEU A 247 -7.67 -6.25 -4.94
N THR A 248 -7.06 -5.73 -3.88
CA THR A 248 -7.80 -5.22 -2.72
C THR A 248 -8.64 -4.00 -3.08
N GLY A 249 -8.10 -3.08 -3.89
CA GLY A 249 -8.84 -1.96 -4.45
C GLY A 249 -10.02 -2.43 -5.31
N LEU A 250 -9.78 -3.39 -6.22
CA LEU A 250 -10.83 -3.99 -7.06
C LEU A 250 -11.93 -4.68 -6.24
N LYS A 251 -11.59 -5.29 -5.10
CA LYS A 251 -12.59 -5.86 -4.18
C LYS A 251 -13.53 -4.79 -3.64
N ASN A 252 -13.00 -3.63 -3.25
CA ASN A 252 -13.82 -2.53 -2.76
C ASN A 252 -14.71 -1.94 -3.86
N ARG A 253 -14.18 -1.81 -5.09
CA ARG A 253 -14.96 -1.42 -6.27
C ARG A 253 -16.13 -2.37 -6.50
N PHE A 254 -15.86 -3.68 -6.53
CA PHE A 254 -16.87 -4.71 -6.70
C PHE A 254 -17.96 -4.64 -5.63
N ASP A 255 -17.57 -4.57 -4.35
CA ASP A 255 -18.54 -4.51 -3.25
C ASP A 255 -19.47 -3.31 -3.39
N PHE A 256 -18.93 -2.14 -3.73
CA PHE A 256 -19.73 -0.94 -3.92
C PHE A 256 -20.65 -1.07 -5.13
N TRP A 257 -20.12 -1.42 -6.30
CA TRP A 257 -20.93 -1.61 -7.50
C TRP A 257 -22.04 -2.65 -7.29
N ALA A 258 -21.72 -3.79 -6.68
CA ALA A 258 -22.68 -4.87 -6.46
C ALA A 258 -23.83 -4.42 -5.55
N GLN A 259 -23.54 -3.72 -4.45
CA GLN A 259 -24.59 -3.18 -3.58
C GLN A 259 -25.39 -2.07 -4.26
N LEU A 260 -24.75 -1.25 -5.08
CA LEU A 260 -25.41 -0.19 -5.86
C LEU A 260 -26.37 -0.78 -6.90
N ASN A 261 -25.92 -1.75 -7.68
CA ASN A 261 -26.71 -2.46 -8.68
C ASN A 261 -27.87 -3.22 -8.04
N ASN A 262 -27.65 -3.87 -6.90
CA ASN A 262 -28.69 -4.55 -6.13
C ASN A 262 -29.76 -3.57 -5.64
N PHE A 263 -29.35 -2.43 -5.08
CA PHE A 263 -30.27 -1.39 -4.64
C PHE A 263 -31.09 -0.85 -5.83
N ALA A 264 -30.45 -0.54 -6.96
CA ALA A 264 -31.11 -0.05 -8.17
C ALA A 264 -32.13 -1.05 -8.73
N LYS A 265 -31.82 -2.36 -8.69
CA LYS A 265 -32.74 -3.44 -9.07
C LYS A 265 -33.95 -3.53 -8.13
N ARG A 266 -33.71 -3.56 -6.81
CA ARG A 266 -34.76 -3.72 -5.78
C ARG A 266 -35.69 -2.52 -5.69
N SER A 267 -35.15 -1.31 -5.85
CA SER A 267 -35.90 -0.05 -5.92
C SER A 267 -36.67 0.16 -7.23
N ARG A 268 -36.52 -0.74 -8.22
CA ARG A 268 -37.08 -0.64 -9.59
C ARG A 268 -36.58 0.57 -10.39
N LEU A 269 -35.53 1.25 -9.92
CA LEU A 269 -34.91 2.36 -10.65
C LEU A 269 -34.20 1.87 -11.90
N LYS A 270 -33.45 0.77 -11.82
CA LYS A 270 -32.72 0.21 -12.99
C LYS A 270 -33.64 -0.14 -14.16
N SER A 271 -34.87 -0.59 -13.89
CA SER A 271 -35.85 -0.90 -14.95
C SER A 271 -36.62 0.32 -15.47
N GLY A 272 -36.56 1.45 -14.76
CA GLY A 272 -37.32 2.66 -15.07
C GLY A 272 -36.47 3.83 -15.56
N ASP A 273 -35.15 3.65 -15.64
CA ASP A 273 -34.16 4.63 -16.05
C ASP A 273 -33.09 3.92 -16.89
N GLU A 274 -33.16 4.11 -18.21
CA GLU A 274 -32.27 3.44 -19.17
C GLU A 274 -30.83 3.96 -19.06
N ASP A 275 -30.63 5.24 -18.73
CA ASP A 275 -29.30 5.83 -18.57
C ASP A 275 -28.62 5.23 -17.34
N LEU A 276 -29.36 5.08 -16.24
CA LEU A 276 -28.87 4.39 -15.05
C LEU A 276 -28.52 2.93 -15.34
N LYS A 277 -29.36 2.24 -16.11
CA LYS A 277 -29.10 0.85 -16.50
C LYS A 277 -27.82 0.73 -17.31
N ASN A 278 -27.66 1.54 -18.35
CA ASN A 278 -26.50 1.52 -19.22
C ASN A 278 -25.22 1.81 -18.43
N TRP A 279 -25.23 2.85 -17.60
CA TRP A 279 -24.08 3.16 -16.75
C TRP A 279 -23.69 2.00 -15.82
N LEU A 280 -24.66 1.34 -15.16
CA LEU A 280 -24.36 0.20 -14.29
C LEU A 280 -23.83 -1.02 -15.04
N ASP A 281 -24.25 -1.22 -16.29
CA ASP A 281 -23.81 -2.32 -17.14
C ASP A 281 -22.40 -2.03 -17.72
N GLU A 282 -22.11 -0.78 -18.10
CA GLU A 282 -20.76 -0.32 -18.50
C GLU A 282 -19.75 -0.48 -17.35
N GLU A 283 -20.12 -0.08 -16.14
CA GLU A 283 -19.26 -0.25 -14.95
C GLU A 283 -18.97 -1.73 -14.61
N GLU A 284 -19.90 -2.64 -14.93
CA GLU A 284 -19.70 -4.08 -14.77
C GLU A 284 -18.67 -4.59 -15.77
N GLU A 285 -18.79 -4.19 -17.03
CA GLU A 285 -17.86 -4.57 -18.10
C GLU A 285 -16.44 -4.04 -17.82
N ASP A 286 -16.31 -2.77 -17.44
CA ASP A 286 -15.02 -2.17 -17.07
C ASP A 286 -14.39 -2.89 -15.88
N TYR A 287 -15.17 -3.18 -14.83
CA TYR A 287 -14.68 -3.93 -13.69
C TYR A 287 -14.17 -5.32 -14.07
N ILE A 288 -14.90 -6.07 -14.91
CA ILE A 288 -14.50 -7.41 -15.36
C ILE A 288 -13.16 -7.34 -16.10
N ASN A 289 -13.00 -6.38 -17.01
CA ASN A 289 -11.76 -6.20 -17.77
C ASN A 289 -10.56 -5.91 -16.85
N GLU A 290 -10.72 -5.04 -15.86
CA GLU A 290 -9.68 -4.73 -14.88
C GLU A 290 -9.36 -5.91 -13.97
N LYS A 291 -10.38 -6.63 -13.51
CA LYS A 291 -10.24 -7.84 -12.70
C LYS A 291 -9.41 -8.89 -13.43
N ASP A 292 -9.78 -9.18 -14.68
CA ASP A 292 -9.13 -10.22 -15.48
C ASP A 292 -7.68 -9.85 -15.76
N ALA A 293 -7.38 -8.57 -16.02
CA ALA A 293 -6.01 -8.08 -16.18
C ALA A 293 -5.18 -8.25 -14.91
N ALA A 294 -5.71 -7.87 -13.73
CA ALA A 294 -5.01 -8.01 -12.46
C ALA A 294 -4.79 -9.48 -12.07
N LEU A 295 -5.80 -10.34 -12.27
CA LEU A 295 -5.68 -11.79 -12.04
C LEU A 295 -4.68 -12.43 -13.02
N ALA A 296 -4.63 -12.00 -14.28
CA ALA A 296 -3.64 -12.49 -15.24
C ALA A 296 -2.20 -12.13 -14.82
N ARG A 297 -1.98 -10.92 -14.29
CA ARG A 297 -0.69 -10.52 -13.70
C ARG A 297 -0.34 -11.39 -12.50
N LEU A 298 -1.28 -11.57 -11.57
CA LEU A 298 -1.09 -12.44 -10.40
C LEU A 298 -0.74 -13.87 -10.81
N LYS A 299 -1.47 -14.45 -11.76
CA LYS A 299 -1.21 -15.78 -12.31
C LYS A 299 0.22 -15.90 -12.86
N THR A 300 0.66 -14.89 -13.61
CA THR A 300 2.02 -14.88 -14.18
C THR A 300 3.09 -14.89 -13.09
N LEU A 301 2.93 -14.06 -12.05
CA LEU A 301 3.84 -13.99 -10.91
C LEU A 301 3.84 -15.29 -10.08
N LEU A 302 2.77 -16.09 -10.17
CA LEU A 302 2.64 -17.39 -9.51
C LEU A 302 3.07 -18.56 -10.41
N GLY A 303 3.84 -18.31 -11.46
CA GLY A 303 4.34 -19.33 -12.39
C GLY A 303 3.26 -19.96 -13.28
N GLY A 304 2.10 -19.32 -13.40
CA GLY A 304 1.00 -19.72 -14.28
C GLY A 304 -0.02 -20.69 -13.68
N ASP A 305 0.09 -21.08 -12.40
CA ASP A 305 -0.81 -22.07 -11.79
C ASP A 305 -2.08 -21.45 -11.18
N GLU A 306 -3.22 -21.59 -11.85
CA GLU A 306 -4.54 -21.17 -11.34
C GLU A 306 -4.99 -21.94 -10.09
N ARG A 307 -4.35 -23.07 -9.78
CA ARG A 307 -4.65 -23.84 -8.56
C ARG A 307 -3.91 -23.29 -7.34
N HIS A 308 -3.01 -22.34 -7.54
CA HIS A 308 -2.30 -21.69 -6.44
C HIS A 308 -3.30 -21.06 -5.46
N ALA A 309 -3.08 -21.26 -4.16
CA ALA A 309 -4.04 -20.87 -3.13
C ALA A 309 -4.36 -19.37 -3.16
N VAL A 310 -3.34 -18.53 -3.38
CA VAL A 310 -3.49 -17.07 -3.49
C VAL A 310 -4.31 -16.68 -4.72
N TYR A 311 -4.10 -17.33 -5.86
CA TYR A 311 -4.90 -17.05 -7.07
C TYR A 311 -6.37 -17.40 -6.85
N ARG A 312 -6.64 -18.63 -6.38
CA ARG A 312 -8.01 -19.10 -6.11
C ARG A 312 -8.75 -18.27 -5.08
N PHE A 313 -8.03 -17.73 -4.09
CA PHE A 313 -8.61 -16.81 -3.13
C PHE A 313 -9.16 -15.57 -3.81
N TRP A 314 -8.32 -14.88 -4.58
CA TRP A 314 -8.70 -13.63 -5.25
C TRP A 314 -9.78 -13.85 -6.31
N ASP A 315 -9.62 -14.88 -7.15
CA ASP A 315 -10.63 -15.27 -8.14
C ASP A 315 -11.99 -15.64 -7.49
N GLY A 316 -11.96 -16.20 -6.28
CA GLY A 316 -13.17 -16.58 -5.55
C GLY A 316 -13.94 -15.44 -4.88
N ILE A 317 -13.30 -14.29 -4.64
CA ILE A 317 -13.91 -13.15 -3.93
C ILE A 317 -14.15 -11.92 -4.81
N LEU A 318 -13.69 -11.94 -6.06
CA LEU A 318 -13.84 -10.89 -7.08
C LEU A 318 -14.82 -11.34 -8.18
#